data_AF-A0A965PT92-F1
#
_entry.id   AF-A0A965PT92-F1
#
_cell.length_a   1.000
_cell.length_b   1.000
_cell.length_c   1.000
_cell.angle_alpha   90.00
_cell.angle_beta   90.00
_cell.angle_gamma   90.00
#
_symmetry.space_group_name_H-M   'P 1'
#
loop_
_entity.id
_entity.type
_entity.pdbx_description
1 polymer ?
#
loop_
_entity_poly.entity_id
_entity_poly.type
_entity_poly.pdbx_seq_one_letter_code
_entity_poly.pdbx_strand_id
1 'polypeptide(L)' 'MALTKEQLKQLMFTVAKADRKAPVAYSHGDRKFTYEELNTALRTELKELVGNYNLYRQNKNILFELIQEVVELTLP' A
#
# COMPACT_ATOMS: atom_id res chain seq x y z
N MET A 1 -8.28 -0.21 14.05
CA MET A 1 -9.05 -1.01 13.07
C MET A 1 -8.10 -1.24 11.91
N ALA A 2 -7.61 -2.46 11.72
CA ALA A 2 -6.74 -2.79 10.59
C ALA A 2 -7.52 -2.61 9.28
N LEU A 3 -6.90 -2.05 8.23
CA LEU A 3 -7.52 -1.92 6.92
C LEU A 3 -8.00 -3.29 6.40
N THR A 4 -9.10 -3.31 5.65
CA THR A 4 -9.50 -4.53 4.92
C THR A 4 -8.51 -4.83 3.79
N LYS A 5 -8.41 -6.10 3.34
CA LYS A 5 -7.52 -6.51 2.23
C LYS A 5 -7.71 -5.63 0.98
N GLU A 6 -8.95 -5.24 0.68
CA GLU A 6 -9.30 -4.37 -0.45
C GLU A 6 -8.81 -2.93 -0.27
N GLN A 7 -8.94 -2.37 0.94
CA GLN A 7 -8.44 -1.02 1.23
C GLN A 7 -6.91 -0.99 1.18
N LEU A 8 -6.24 -2.04 1.68
CA LEU A 8 -4.78 -2.17 1.61
C LEU A 8 -4.32 -2.27 0.15
N LYS A 9 -5.02 -3.04 -0.68
CA LYS A 9 -4.76 -3.13 -2.12
C LYS A 9 -4.91 -1.76 -2.80
N GLN A 10 -5.97 -1.01 -2.51
CA GLN A 10 -6.15 0.34 -3.04
C GLN A 10 -5.03 1.29 -2.61
N LEU A 11 -4.59 1.22 -1.35
CA LEU A 11 -3.46 2.01 -0.87
C LEU A 11 -2.15 1.64 -1.58
N MET A 12 -1.86 0.34 -1.71
CA MET A 12 -0.69 -0.16 -2.45
C MET A 12 -0.69 0.31 -3.90
N PHE A 13 -1.85 0.23 -4.56
CA PHE A 13 -2.03 0.71 -5.92
C PHE A 13 -1.85 2.23 -6.06
N THR A 14 -2.40 2.98 -5.11
CA THR A 14 -2.28 4.45 -5.07
C THR A 14 -0.82 4.86 -4.91
N VAL A 15 -0.08 4.20 -4.00
CA VAL A 15 1.37 4.43 -3.83
C VAL A 15 2.15 4.03 -5.08
N ALA A 16 1.80 2.91 -5.72
CA ALA A 16 2.49 2.44 -6.92
C ALA A 16 2.32 3.37 -8.13
N LYS A 17 1.15 4.02 -8.27
CA LYS A 17 0.88 5.00 -9.32
C LYS A 17 1.32 6.43 -8.97
N ALA A 18 1.52 6.72 -7.69
CA ALA A 18 1.88 8.04 -7.22
C ALA A 18 3.27 8.46 -7.74
N ASP A 19 3.35 9.65 -8.35
CA ASP A 19 4.64 10.21 -8.76
C ASP A 19 5.41 10.71 -7.53
N ARG A 20 6.57 10.09 -7.29
CA ARG A 20 7.47 10.40 -6.17
C ARG A 20 8.00 11.83 -6.21
N LYS A 21 8.02 12.46 -7.39
CA LYS A 21 8.53 13.82 -7.61
C LYS A 21 7.42 14.87 -7.63
N ALA A 22 6.16 14.45 -7.68
CA ALA A 22 5.05 15.38 -7.66
C ALA A 22 4.85 15.96 -6.24
N PRO A 23 4.63 17.29 -6.11
CA PRO A 23 4.36 17.91 -4.82
C PRO A 23 3.03 17.45 -4.20
N VAL A 24 2.12 16.92 -5.03
CA VAL A 24 0.90 16.23 -4.61
C VAL A 24 0.88 14.90 -5.35
N ALA A 25 0.99 13.80 -4.61
CA ALA A 25 1.14 12.47 -5.19
C ALA A 25 -0.21 11.73 -5.29
N TYR A 26 -1.18 12.10 -4.45
CA TYR A 26 -2.58 11.67 -4.54
C TYR A 26 -3.52 12.73 -3.95
N SER A 27 -4.71 12.90 -4.54
CA SER A 27 -5.75 13.78 -4.01
C SER A 27 -7.03 13.00 -3.82
N HIS A 28 -7.60 13.03 -2.61
CA HIS A 28 -8.90 12.43 -2.32
C HIS A 28 -9.81 13.49 -1.68
N GLY A 29 -10.77 13.99 -2.47
CA GLY A 29 -11.53 15.19 -2.11
C GLY A 29 -10.60 16.39 -1.95
N ASP A 30 -10.73 17.12 -0.84
CA ASP A 30 -9.91 18.29 -0.50
C ASP A 30 -8.55 17.94 0.12
N ARG A 31 -8.30 16.66 0.40
CA ARG A 31 -7.04 16.20 1.02
C ARG A 31 -6.03 15.84 -0.05
N LYS A 32 -4.88 16.51 0.02
CA LYS A 32 -3.72 16.26 -0.81
C LYS A 32 -2.71 15.50 0.03
N PHE A 33 -2.28 14.35 -0.47
CA PHE A 33 -1.28 13.52 0.16
C PHE A 33 0.01 13.58 -0.66
N THR A 34 1.12 13.79 0.04
CA THR A 34 2.46 13.63 -0.50
C THR A 34 2.79 12.15 -0.66
N TYR A 35 3.78 11.85 -1.50
CA TYR A 35 4.24 10.47 -1.67
C TYR A 35 4.74 9.87 -0.34
N GLU A 36 5.43 10.66 0.47
CA GLU A 36 5.97 10.19 1.76
C GLU A 36 4.87 9.85 2.77
N GLU A 37 3.77 10.61 2.80
CA GLU A 37 2.62 10.28 3.65
C GLU A 37 1.96 8.97 3.23
N LEU A 38 1.74 8.76 1.92
CA LEU A 38 1.15 7.53 1.39
C LEU A 38 2.06 6.32 1.65
N ASN A 39 3.36 6.48 1.43
CA ASN A 39 4.36 5.44 1.67
C ASN A 39 4.48 5.09 3.16
N THR A 40 4.40 6.10 4.05
CA THR A 40 4.42 5.88 5.50
C THR A 40 3.18 5.15 5.98
N ALA A 41 2.01 5.52 5.46
CA ALA A 41 0.76 4.80 5.75
C ALA A 41 0.85 3.34 5.30
N LEU A 42 1.29 3.11 4.06
CA LEU A 42 1.45 1.75 3.53
C LEU A 42 2.42 0.91 4.36
N ARG A 43 3.56 1.47 4.76
CA ARG A 43 4.53 0.77 5.61
C ARG A 43 3.97 0.41 6.98
N THR A 44 3.14 1.27 7.55
CA THR A 44 2.47 1.00 8.84
C THR A 44 1.53 -0.19 8.71
N GLU A 45 0.65 -0.18 7.71
CA GLU A 45 -0.29 -1.28 7.46
C GLU A 45 0.44 -2.60 7.14
N LEU A 46 1.48 -2.55 6.30
CA LEU A 46 2.31 -3.74 6.01
C LEU A 46 3.04 -4.25 7.25
N LYS A 47 3.46 -3.36 8.16
CA LYS A 47 4.07 -3.77 9.43
C LYS A 47 3.05 -4.47 10.35
N GLU A 48 1.79 -4.08 10.31
CA GLU A 48 0.73 -4.80 11.02
C GLU A 48 0.48 -6.19 10.40
N LEU A 49 0.62 -6.33 9.08
CA LEU A 49 0.39 -7.59 8.38
C LEU A 49 1.58 -8.57 8.48
N VAL A 50 2.81 -8.08 8.38
CA VAL A 50 4.03 -8.90 8.24
C VAL A 50 5.25 -8.35 9.00
N GLY A 51 5.07 -7.41 9.94
CA GLY A 51 6.17 -6.69 10.57
C GLY A 51 7.05 -7.48 11.54
N ASN A 52 6.73 -8.75 11.81
CA ASN A 52 7.58 -9.67 12.56
C ASN A 52 7.55 -11.07 11.94
N TYR A 53 8.47 -11.93 12.37
CA TYR A 53 8.64 -13.27 11.80
C TYR A 53 7.38 -14.15 11.88
N ASN A 54 6.65 -14.10 12.99
CA ASN A 54 5.44 -14.91 13.18
C ASN A 54 4.33 -14.47 12.23
N LEU A 55 4.10 -13.15 12.14
CA LEU A 55 3.13 -12.57 11.23
C LEU A 55 3.51 -12.81 9.77
N TYR A 56 4.79 -12.65 9.41
CA TYR A 56 5.27 -12.96 8.08
C TYR A 56 5.05 -14.44 7.72
N ARG A 57 5.39 -15.37 8.61
CA ARG A 57 5.19 -16.81 8.37
C ARG A 57 3.72 -17.15 8.10
N GLN A 58 2.80 -16.49 8.81
CA GLN A 58 1.35 -16.69 8.67
C GLN A 58 0.78 -16.02 7.41
N ASN A 59 1.24 -14.80 7.09
CA ASN A 59 0.61 -13.93 6.11
C ASN A 59 1.42 -13.72 4.81
N LYS A 60 2.58 -14.38 4.66
CA LYS A 60 3.45 -14.21 3.48
C LYS A 60 2.72 -14.39 2.16
N ASN A 61 1.83 -15.38 2.05
CA ASN A 61 1.11 -15.65 0.81
C ASN A 61 0.14 -14.51 0.48
N ILE A 62 -0.55 -13.97 1.50
CA ILE A 62 -1.43 -12.81 1.36
C ILE A 62 -0.62 -11.59 0.88
N LEU A 63 0.57 -11.37 1.44
CA LEU A 63 1.46 -10.29 0.99
C LEU A 63 1.86 -10.47 -0.48
N PHE A 64 2.27 -11.68 -0.88
CA PHE A 64 2.66 -11.95 -2.28
C PHE A 64 1.48 -11.81 -3.25
N GLU A 65 0.29 -12.30 -2.89
CA GLU A 65 -0.94 -12.09 -3.67
C GLU A 65 -1.23 -10.59 -3.85
N LEU A 66 -1.19 -9.81 -2.76
CA LEU A 66 -1.43 -8.37 -2.82
C LEU A 66 -0.41 -7.65 -3.72
N ILE A 67 0.87 -8.02 -3.63
CA ILE A 67 1.91 -7.46 -4.52
C ILE A 67 1.62 -7.85 -5.96
N GLN A 68 1.34 -9.13 -6.24
CA GLN A 68 1.06 -9.61 -7.58
C GLN A 68 -0.14 -8.88 -8.19
N GLU A 69 -1.25 -8.79 -7.48
CA GLU A 69 -2.45 -8.10 -7.97
C GLU A 69 -2.18 -6.61 -8.25
N VAL A 70 -1.39 -5.93 -7.41
CA VAL A 70 -1.03 -4.53 -7.63
C VAL A 70 -0.11 -4.37 -8.83
N VAL A 71 0.86 -5.28 -8.99
CA VAL A 71 1.78 -5.32 -10.14
C VAL A 71 1.02 -5.56 -11.44
N GLU A 72 0.11 -6.53 -11.49
CA GLU A 72 -0.74 -6.80 -12.66
C GLU A 72 -1.64 -5.61 -13.03
N LEU A 73 -2.10 -4.83 -12.04
CA LEU A 73 -2.91 -3.63 -12.29
C LEU A 73 -2.10 -2.41 -12.71
N THR A 74 -0.78 -2.41 -12.49
CA THR A 74 0.10 -1.26 -12.73
C THR A 74 0.98 -1.42 -13.95
N LEU A 75 1.42 -2.64 -14.26
CA LEU A 75 2.14 -2.96 -15.47
C LEU A 75 1.13 -3.19 -16.61
N PRO A 76 1.22 -2.45 -17.73
CA PRO A 76 0.43 -2.70 -18.94
C PRO A 76 0.84 -3.99 -19.66
#